data_AF-A0AA91VAJ4-F1
#
_entry.id   AF-A0AA91VAJ4-F1
#
_cell.length_a   1.000
_cell.length_b   1.000
_cell.length_c   1.000
_cell.angle_alpha   90.00
_cell.angle_beta   90.00
_cell.angle_gamma   90.00
#
_symmetry.space_group_name_H-M   'P 1'
#
loop_
_entity.id
_entity.type
_entity.pdbx_description
1 polymer ?
#
loop_
_entity_poly.entity_id
_entity_poly.type
_entity_poly.pdbx_seq_one_letter_code
_entity_poly.pdbx_strand_id
1 'polypeptide(L)' 'MQQKILVITSNLVGLPTISEFKSKDDAKEQVKKMIKKGISPNAIRVTQEIPMNIEIQVDVEF' A
#
# COMPACT_ATOMS: atom_id res chain seq x y z
N MET A 1 -14.45 0.47 9.57
CA MET A 1 -13.06 -0.04 9.56
C MET A 1 -12.18 1.07 9.01
N GLN A 2 -11.08 1.42 9.70
CA GLN A 2 -10.17 2.47 9.23
C GLN A 2 -9.37 1.91 8.04
N GLN A 3 -9.42 2.59 6.89
CA GLN A 3 -8.69 2.18 5.68
C GLN A 3 -7.19 2.24 5.94
N LYS A 4 -6.49 1.12 5.75
CA LYS A 4 -5.04 1.04 5.93
C LYS A 4 -4.31 1.47 4.68
N ILE A 5 -3.08 1.94 4.87
CA ILE A 5 -2.12 2.19 3.81
C ILE A 5 -1.19 0.97 3.74
N LEU A 6 -1.01 0.42 2.55
CA LEU A 6 -0.09 -0.69 2.30
C LEU A 6 1.17 -0.17 1.61
N VAL A 7 2.33 -0.52 2.15
CA VAL A 7 3.62 -0.38 1.47
C VAL A 7 4.04 -1.75 0.98
N ILE A 8 4.19 -1.88 -0.33
CA ILE A 8 4.58 -3.11 -0.99
C ILE A 8 5.97 -2.90 -1.57
N THR A 9 6.94 -3.69 -1.12
CA THR A 9 8.29 -3.68 -1.67
C THR A 9 8.59 -5.01 -2.36
N SER A 10 9.04 -4.94 -3.60
CA SER A 10 9.36 -6.11 -4.41
C SER A 10 10.79 -6.08 -4.89
N ASN A 11 11.48 -7.21 -4.79
CA ASN A 11 12.79 -7.44 -5.40
C ASN A 11 12.62 -8.29 -6.67
N LEU A 12 13.66 -8.34 -7.51
CA LEU A 12 13.63 -9.10 -8.77
C LEU A 12 13.33 -10.61 -8.57
N VAL A 13 13.63 -11.12 -7.38
CA VAL A 13 13.45 -12.53 -6.99
C VAL A 13 12.75 -12.58 -5.63
N GLY A 14 11.75 -13.44 -5.51
CA GLY A 14 11.01 -13.69 -4.27
C GLY A 14 9.65 -13.00 -4.18
N LEU A 15 8.94 -13.29 -3.08
CA LEU A 15 7.63 -12.68 -2.79
C LEU A 15 7.79 -11.22 -2.36
N PRO A 16 6.85 -10.34 -2.72
CA PRO A 16 6.85 -8.97 -2.23
C PRO A 16 6.60 -8.95 -0.72
N THR A 17 7.27 -8.03 -0.03
CA THR A 17 6.97 -7.71 1.37
C THR A 17 5.83 -6.69 1.41
N ILE A 18 4.82 -6.95 2.22
CA ILE A 18 3.68 -6.04 2.45
C ILE A 18 3.75 -5.55 3.90
N SER A 19 3.62 -4.24 4.09
CA SER A 19 3.57 -3.61 5.41
C SER A 19 2.36 -2.69 5.50
N GLU A 20 1.62 -2.76 6.61
CA GLU A 20 0.39 -2.00 6.80
C GLU A 20 0.61 -0.81 7.75
N PHE A 21 -0.01 0.33 7.42
CA PHE A 21 0.10 1.57 8.17
C PHE A 21 -1.27 2.22 8.36
N LYS A 22 -1.41 2.99 9.45
CA LYS A 22 -2.65 3.71 9.76
C LYS A 22 -2.79 5.02 9.00
N SER A 23 -1.68 5.58 8.52
CA SER A 23 -1.65 6.85 7.80
C SER A 23 -0.62 6.83 6.66
N LYS A 24 -0.78 7.75 5.70
CA LYS A 24 0.18 7.93 4.60
C LYS A 24 1.52 8.48 5.10
N ASP A 25 1.52 9.23 6.20
CA ASP A 25 2.75 9.84 6.73
C ASP A 25 3.62 8.80 7.45
N ASP A 26 3.01 7.88 8.20
CA ASP A 26 3.73 6.74 8.80
C ASP A 26 4.39 5.87 7.70
N ALA A 27 3.63 5.59 6.62
CA ALA A 27 4.13 4.84 5.47
C ALA A 27 5.34 5.55 4.81
N LYS A 28 5.25 6.88 4.60
CA LYS A 28 6.36 7.67 4.04
C LYS A 28 7.58 7.66 4.95
N GLU A 29 7.40 7.78 6.26
CA GLU A 29 8.51 7.75 7.21
C GLU A 29 9.23 6.40 7.17
N GLN A 30 8.48 5.30 7.09
CA GLN A 30 9.07 3.97 6.97
C GLN A 30 9.86 3.80 5.67
N VAL A 31 9.31 4.25 4.54
CA VAL A 31 10.03 4.22 3.25
C VAL A 31 11.34 5.01 3.35
N LYS A 32 11.31 6.21 3.96
CA LYS A 32 12.53 7.00 4.21
C LYS A 32 13.54 6.24 5.08
N LYS A 33 13.10 5.56 6.15
CA LYS A 33 13.96 4.75 7.01
C LYS A 33 14.60 3.58 6.25
N MET A 34 13.84 2.90 5.38
CA MET A 34 14.35 1.81 4.56
C MET A 34 15.45 2.28 3.62
N ILE A 35 15.21 3.36 2.89
CA ILE A 35 16.19 3.96 1.97
C ILE A 35 17.45 4.38 2.74
N LYS A 36 17.30 5.03 3.91
CA LYS A 36 18.44 5.42 4.77
C LYS A 36 19.26 4.22 5.27
N LYS A 37 18.64 3.05 5.44
CA LYS A 37 19.32 1.80 5.83
C LYS A 37 20.01 1.08 4.66
N GLY A 38 19.97 1.64 3.45
CA GLY A 38 20.54 1.03 2.24
C GLY A 38 19.67 -0.07 1.64
N ILE A 39 18.42 -0.22 2.10
CA ILE A 39 17.47 -1.17 1.50
C ILE A 39 16.94 -0.53 0.23
N SER A 40 17.35 -1.07 -0.93
CA SER A 40 16.97 -0.57 -2.25
C SER A 40 16.18 -1.64 -3.01
N PRO A 41 14.88 -1.80 -2.71
CA PRO A 41 14.06 -2.73 -3.45
C PRO A 41 13.86 -2.25 -4.89
N ASN A 42 13.64 -3.19 -5.82
CA ASN A 42 13.41 -2.85 -7.23
C ASN A 42 12.17 -2.00 -7.45
N ALA A 43 11.15 -2.15 -6.60
CA ALA A 43 9.99 -1.26 -6.60
C ALA A 43 9.42 -1.08 -5.19
N ILE A 44 8.87 0.12 -4.96
CA ILE A 44 8.10 0.48 -3.78
C ILE A 44 6.74 0.99 -4.27
N ARG A 45 5.64 0.39 -3.81
CA ARG A 45 4.28 0.85 -4.07
C ARG A 45 3.60 1.21 -2.76
N VAL A 46 2.91 2.35 -2.74
CA VAL A 46 2.10 2.78 -1.60
C VAL A 46 0.66 2.84 -2.07
N THR A 47 -0.20 1.98 -1.52
CA THR A 47 -1.61 1.86 -1.91
C THR A 47 -2.51 2.07 -0.70
N GLN A 48 -3.76 2.47 -0.95
CA GLN A 48 -4.80 2.60 0.07
C GLN A 48 -5.78 1.45 -0.09
N GLU A 49 -6.14 0.81 1.01
CA GLU A 49 -7.12 -0.27 1.01
C GLU A 49 -8.50 0.25 0.56
N ILE A 50 -9.13 -0.50 -0.34
CA ILE A 50 -10.49 -0.25 -0.78
C ILE A 50 -11.42 -1.08 0.12
N PRO A 51 -12.45 -0.48 0.74
CA PRO A 51 -13.37 -1.22 1.59
C PRO A 51 -14.12 -2.27 0.76
N MET A 52 -14.27 -3.49 1.29
CA MET A 52 -14.98 -4.56 0.58
C MET A 52 -16.50 -4.33 0.47
N ASN A 53 -17.06 -3.50 1.34
CA ASN A 53 -18.50 -3.19 1.39
C ASN A 53 -18.83 -1.94 0.57
N ILE A 54 -18.37 -1.85 -0.67
CA ILE A 54 -18.82 -0.78 -1.57
C ILE A 54 -20.23 -1.10 -2.03
N GLU A 55 -21.19 -0.25 -1.68
CA GLU A 55 -22.49 -0.23 -2.33
C GLU A 55 -22.30 0.24 -3.77
N ILE A 56 -22.38 -0.68 -4.73
CA ILE A 56 -22.35 -0.36 -6.15
C ILE A 56 -23.77 0.03 -6.53
N GLN A 57 -24.02 1.32 -6.76
CA GLN A 57 -25.25 1.78 -7.40
C GLN A 57 -25.13 1.44 -8.90
N VAL A 58 -26.00 0.56 -9.37
CA VAL A 58 -26.10 0.21 -10.79
C VAL A 58 -27.23 1.04 -11.37
N ASP A 59 -26.89 2.11 -12.09
CA ASP A 59 -27.86 2.84 -12.89
C ASP A 59 -28.20 1.98 -14.11
N VAL A 60 -29.43 1.46 -14.14
CA VAL A 60 -29.97 0.77 -15.31
C VAL A 60 -30.79 1.79 -16.10
N GLU A 61 -30.24 2.29 -17.20
CA GLU A 61 -31.04 3.02 -18.19
C GLU A 61 -31.87 1.99 -18.98
N PHE A 62 -33.21 2.13 -18.93
CA PHE A 62 -34.16 1.33 -19.71
C PHE A 62 -34.61 2.07 -20.97
#